data_AF-A0A3E0KCW1-F1
#
_entry.id   AF-A0A3E0KCW1-F1
#
_cell.length_a   1.000
_cell.length_b   1.000
_cell.length_c   1.000
_cell.angle_alpha   90.00
_cell.angle_beta   90.00
_cell.angle_gamma   90.00
#
_symmetry.space_group_name_H-M   'P 1'
#
loop_
_entity.id
_entity.type
_entity.pdbx_description
1 polymer ?
#
loop_
_entity_poly.entity_id
_entity_poly.type
_entity_poly.pdbx_seq_one_letter_code
_entity_poly.pdbx_strand_id
1 'polypeptide(L)'
;MEYMRFVAQEVGEILAGTGYRGRQETIGRTDWLEQVRTGHPAFARLDLSPLLGVPAGCEDRPRRRVLARNDLLRPHPPDGTLRADAALLIYAAPAMALGKDVEVELPIANTDRAVGATLAFAIARCWGDRGLPKGSVHVTFRGSAGQSFGAFLPPGVRFTLIGEANDYVGKGLAGGEIVVRPFDGTRYAPHEHVIMGNTVLYGATGGALFACGRAGERFAVRNSGCLAVVEGTGDHACEYMTGGTVVILGPTGYNVAAGMTGGELFVLDETGVLPGRINAELVSFGPVDEVDGKRLLAIVQRHYELTGSPKARALLADWRAALRRFVAVRPKGAKPAQSVDLSLQGVEEMSRAG
;
A
#
# COMPACT_ATOMS: atom_id res chain seq x y z
N MET A 1 -15.61 9.94 32.06
CA MET A 1 -16.13 8.66 32.60
C MET A 1 -17.55 8.80 33.15
N GLU A 2 -17.88 9.87 33.88
CA GLU A 2 -19.24 10.09 34.44
C GLU A 2 -20.35 10.12 33.39
N TYR A 3 -20.13 10.76 32.24
CA TYR A 3 -21.09 10.75 31.13
C TYR A 3 -21.52 9.32 30.71
N MET A 4 -20.56 8.41 30.52
CA MET A 4 -20.87 7.03 30.11
C MET A 4 -21.58 6.24 31.22
N ARG A 5 -21.35 6.59 32.50
CA ARG A 5 -22.11 5.99 33.61
C ARG A 5 -23.57 6.45 33.60
N PHE A 6 -23.83 7.74 33.40
CA PHE A 6 -25.19 8.26 33.32
C PHE A 6 -25.96 7.69 32.13
N VAL A 7 -25.33 7.60 30.95
CA VAL A 7 -25.95 6.95 29.79
C VAL A 7 -26.24 5.47 30.07
N ALA A 8 -25.31 4.75 30.70
CA ALA A 8 -25.53 3.33 31.05
C ALA A 8 -26.64 3.16 32.08
N GLN A 9 -26.74 4.06 33.06
CA GLN A 9 -27.79 4.07 34.06
C GLN A 9 -29.15 4.32 33.42
N GLU A 10 -29.30 5.37 32.60
CA GLU A 10 -30.55 5.69 31.90
C GLU A 10 -31.00 4.54 30.99
N VAL A 11 -30.07 3.92 30.25
CA VAL A 11 -30.37 2.71 29.46
C VAL A 11 -30.86 1.57 30.35
N GLY A 12 -30.25 1.38 31.53
CA GLY A 12 -30.68 0.38 32.51
C GLY A 12 -32.09 0.64 33.03
N GLU A 13 -32.40 1.89 33.36
CA GLU A 13 -33.72 2.34 33.82
C GLU A 13 -34.80 2.12 32.75
N ILE A 14 -34.52 2.48 31.50
CA ILE A 14 -35.42 2.21 30.35
C ILE A 14 -35.64 0.70 30.18
N LEU A 15 -34.57 -0.11 30.20
CA LEU A 15 -34.68 -1.55 30.04
C LEU A 15 -35.47 -2.22 31.18
N ALA A 16 -35.33 -1.74 32.42
CA ALA A 16 -36.11 -2.24 33.55
C ALA A 16 -37.63 -2.08 33.33
N GLY A 17 -38.05 -1.03 32.62
CA GLY A 17 -39.44 -0.81 32.24
C GLY A 17 -39.98 -1.77 31.18
N THR A 18 -39.11 -2.55 30.51
CA THR A 18 -39.51 -3.45 29.40
C THR A 18 -39.78 -4.90 29.81
N GLY A 19 -39.42 -5.29 31.02
CA GLY A 19 -39.56 -6.68 31.48
C GLY A 19 -38.55 -7.68 30.88
N TYR A 20 -37.64 -7.23 30.01
CA TYR A 20 -36.51 -8.03 29.53
C TYR A 20 -35.38 -8.09 30.56
N ARG A 21 -34.65 -9.21 30.57
CA ARG A 21 -33.56 -9.45 31.53
C ARG A 21 -32.26 -8.75 31.14
N GLY A 22 -32.19 -8.18 29.93
CA GLY A 22 -31.07 -7.35 29.51
C GLY A 22 -31.07 -7.02 28.02
N ARG A 23 -30.08 -6.19 27.63
CA ARG A 23 -29.94 -5.65 26.26
C ARG A 23 -29.96 -6.70 25.15
N GLN A 24 -29.48 -7.91 25.40
CA GLN A 24 -29.45 -8.97 24.39
C GLN A 24 -30.83 -9.45 23.96
N GLU A 25 -31.86 -9.21 24.77
CA GLU A 25 -33.25 -9.58 24.49
C GLU A 25 -34.02 -8.45 23.78
N THR A 26 -33.50 -7.21 23.82
CA THR A 26 -34.12 -6.03 23.21
C THR A 26 -33.53 -5.65 21.85
N ILE A 27 -32.32 -6.10 21.52
CA ILE A 27 -31.70 -5.85 20.20
C ILE A 27 -32.60 -6.40 19.08
N GLY A 28 -33.04 -5.51 18.18
CA GLY A 28 -33.88 -5.86 17.03
C GLY A 28 -35.38 -6.04 17.32
N ARG A 29 -35.84 -5.68 18.53
CA ARG A 29 -37.27 -5.66 18.90
C ARG A 29 -37.95 -4.38 18.46
N THR A 30 -38.10 -4.21 17.14
CA THR A 30 -38.82 -3.06 16.57
C THR A 30 -40.31 -3.05 16.91
N ASP A 31 -40.87 -4.19 17.31
CA ASP A 31 -42.23 -4.34 17.81
C ASP A 31 -42.49 -3.58 19.13
N TRP A 32 -41.44 -3.10 19.80
CA TRP A 32 -41.53 -2.22 20.97
C TRP A 32 -41.52 -0.72 20.63
N LEU A 33 -41.42 -0.40 19.34
CA LEU A 33 -41.35 0.97 18.86
C LEU A 33 -42.59 1.25 18.02
N GLU A 34 -43.22 2.38 18.28
CA GLU A 34 -44.32 2.89 17.47
C GLU A 34 -44.04 4.32 17.02
N GLN A 35 -44.55 4.67 15.84
CA GLN A 35 -44.49 6.05 15.37
C GLN A 35 -45.53 6.90 16.09
N VAL A 36 -45.09 7.77 16.99
CA VAL A 36 -45.95 8.76 17.65
C VAL A 36 -46.34 9.87 16.66
N ARG A 37 -47.64 10.14 16.51
CA ARG A 37 -48.16 11.24 15.68
C ARG A 37 -48.24 12.52 16.51
N THR A 38 -47.49 13.55 16.10
CA THR A 38 -47.33 14.80 16.87
C THR A 38 -48.21 15.96 16.40
N GLY A 39 -49.10 15.74 15.43
CA GLY A 39 -49.99 16.78 14.87
C GLY A 39 -49.29 17.85 14.00
N HIS A 40 -47.96 17.87 13.97
CA HIS A 40 -47.19 18.84 13.19
C HIS A 40 -47.26 18.51 11.68
N PRO A 41 -47.71 19.44 10.81
CA PRO A 41 -47.92 19.18 9.39
C PRO A 41 -46.69 18.64 8.64
N ALA A 42 -45.48 19.07 9.02
CA ALA A 42 -44.24 18.60 8.41
C ALA A 42 -43.96 17.10 8.65
N PHE A 43 -44.46 16.54 9.75
CA PHE A 43 -44.21 15.14 10.14
C PHE A 43 -45.38 14.21 9.78
N ALA A 44 -46.53 14.77 9.39
CA ALA A 44 -47.73 14.02 9.05
C ALA A 44 -47.51 13.04 7.88
N ARG A 45 -46.57 13.35 6.97
CA ARG A 45 -46.27 12.55 5.78
C ARG A 45 -45.14 11.54 5.95
N LEU A 46 -44.52 11.47 7.13
CA LEU A 46 -43.46 10.49 7.38
C LEU A 46 -44.05 9.09 7.54
N ASP A 47 -43.50 8.15 6.78
CA ASP A 47 -43.75 6.71 6.90
C ASP A 47 -42.49 6.05 7.50
N LEU A 48 -42.58 5.62 8.76
CA LEU A 48 -41.49 4.91 9.44
C LEU A 48 -41.62 3.38 9.34
N SER A 49 -42.58 2.86 8.58
CA SER A 49 -42.74 1.41 8.39
C SER A 49 -41.47 0.71 7.89
N PRO A 50 -40.57 1.31 7.07
CA PRO A 50 -39.32 0.65 6.69
C PRO A 50 -38.31 0.50 7.85
N LEU A 51 -38.43 1.30 8.90
CA LEU A 51 -37.57 1.22 10.10
C LEU A 51 -38.15 0.31 11.18
N LEU A 52 -39.47 0.29 11.30
CA LEU A 52 -40.21 -0.48 12.32
C LEU A 52 -40.53 -1.91 11.86
N GLY A 53 -40.58 -2.14 10.55
CA GLY A 53 -40.90 -3.42 9.94
C GLY A 53 -39.80 -4.46 10.13
N VAL A 54 -40.23 -5.72 10.23
CA VAL A 54 -39.34 -6.88 10.09
C VAL A 54 -39.28 -7.22 8.61
N PRO A 55 -38.08 -7.32 7.99
CA PRO A 55 -37.98 -7.73 6.59
C PRO A 55 -38.63 -9.11 6.37
N ALA A 56 -39.39 -9.24 5.28
CA ALA A 56 -40.06 -10.50 4.95
C ALA A 56 -39.05 -11.67 4.85
N GLY A 57 -39.39 -12.82 5.45
CA GLY A 57 -38.52 -14.00 5.50
C GLY A 57 -37.43 -13.95 6.58
N CYS A 58 -37.46 -12.93 7.45
CA CYS A 58 -36.58 -12.80 8.62
C CYS A 58 -37.32 -12.96 9.96
N GLU A 59 -38.59 -13.35 9.95
CA GLU A 59 -39.46 -13.43 11.14
C GLU A 59 -38.85 -14.32 12.22
N ASP A 60 -38.32 -15.48 11.82
CA ASP A 60 -37.70 -16.49 12.69
C ASP A 60 -36.16 -16.39 12.75
N ARG A 61 -35.57 -15.41 12.07
CA ARG A 61 -34.10 -15.24 12.07
C ARG A 61 -33.63 -14.52 13.33
N PRO A 62 -32.46 -14.86 13.88
CA PRO A 62 -31.87 -14.12 14.97
C PRO A 62 -31.70 -12.64 14.62
N ARG A 63 -32.30 -11.75 15.41
CA ARG A 63 -32.22 -10.28 15.22
C ARG A 63 -31.03 -9.64 15.92
N ARG A 64 -30.12 -10.47 16.42
CA ARG A 64 -28.90 -10.08 17.12
C ARG A 64 -27.69 -10.75 16.49
N ARG A 65 -26.51 -10.26 16.85
CA ARG A 65 -25.25 -10.91 16.50
C ARG A 65 -25.22 -12.34 17.06
N VAL A 66 -25.09 -13.34 16.17
CA VAL A 66 -24.96 -14.76 16.54
C VAL A 66 -23.53 -15.28 16.49
N LEU A 67 -22.61 -14.56 15.86
CA LEU A 67 -21.19 -14.89 15.79
C LEU A 67 -20.38 -13.95 16.67
N ALA A 68 -19.36 -14.46 17.38
CA ALA A 68 -18.50 -13.60 18.20
C ALA A 68 -17.62 -12.68 17.36
N ARG A 69 -17.14 -13.17 16.21
CA ARG A 69 -16.35 -12.44 15.22
C ARG A 69 -16.76 -12.86 13.81
N ASN A 70 -16.51 -11.99 12.83
CA ASN A 70 -16.56 -12.37 11.42
C ASN A 70 -15.27 -13.10 11.06
N ASP A 71 -15.14 -14.35 11.49
CA ASP A 71 -14.02 -15.20 11.14
C ASP A 71 -14.18 -15.67 9.68
N LEU A 72 -13.65 -14.88 8.75
CA LEU A 72 -13.38 -15.34 7.38
C LEU A 72 -12.19 -16.32 7.36
N LEU A 73 -12.17 -17.28 8.26
CA LEU A 73 -11.18 -18.33 8.31
C LEU A 73 -11.63 -19.44 7.36
N ARG A 74 -11.21 -19.36 6.09
CA ARG A 74 -10.80 -20.59 5.42
C ARG A 74 -9.31 -20.72 5.69
N PRO A 75 -8.89 -21.43 6.75
CA PRO A 75 -7.48 -21.56 7.08
C PRO A 75 -6.71 -22.26 5.96
N HIS A 76 -7.39 -23.06 5.11
CA HIS A 76 -6.82 -23.63 3.90
C HIS A 76 -7.82 -23.54 2.74
N PRO A 77 -7.35 -23.39 1.48
CA PRO A 77 -8.13 -23.79 0.32
C PRO A 77 -8.64 -25.25 0.47
N PRO A 78 -9.77 -25.62 -0.16
CA PRO A 78 -10.38 -26.95 -0.02
C PRO A 78 -9.46 -28.11 -0.42
N ASP A 79 -8.41 -27.83 -1.20
CA ASP A 79 -7.41 -28.79 -1.66
C ASP A 79 -6.29 -29.08 -0.64
N GLY A 80 -6.30 -28.43 0.53
CA GLY A 80 -5.31 -28.64 1.58
C GLY A 80 -3.94 -28.00 1.32
N THR A 81 -3.79 -27.21 0.25
CA THR A 81 -2.52 -26.50 -0.02
C THR A 81 -2.28 -25.39 0.99
N LEU A 82 -1.03 -25.28 1.48
CA LEU A 82 -0.65 -24.21 2.38
C LEU A 82 -0.52 -22.91 1.57
N ARG A 83 -1.26 -21.86 1.96
CA ARG A 83 -1.14 -20.54 1.32
C ARG A 83 0.28 -19.99 1.49
N ALA A 84 0.74 -19.22 0.50
CA ALA A 84 2.08 -18.62 0.51
C ALA A 84 2.38 -17.84 1.82
N ASP A 85 1.39 -17.14 2.36
CA ASP A 85 1.52 -16.36 3.60
C ASP A 85 1.70 -17.23 4.86
N ALA A 86 1.09 -18.42 4.89
CA ALA A 86 1.25 -19.36 6.00
C ALA A 86 2.61 -20.08 5.93
N ALA A 87 3.05 -20.46 4.73
CA ALA A 87 4.39 -20.99 4.50
C ALA A 87 5.47 -19.96 4.92
N LEU A 88 5.28 -18.70 4.52
CA LEU A 88 6.17 -17.60 4.85
C LEU A 88 6.41 -17.44 6.36
N LEU A 89 5.37 -17.55 7.20
CA LEU A 89 5.53 -17.46 8.65
C LEU A 89 6.42 -18.58 9.22
N ILE A 90 6.31 -19.78 8.67
CA ILE A 90 7.13 -20.93 9.09
C ILE A 90 8.59 -20.66 8.75
N TYR A 91 8.87 -20.24 7.51
CA TYR A 91 10.24 -19.97 7.07
C TYR A 91 10.86 -18.77 7.78
N ALA A 92 10.08 -17.73 8.08
CA ALA A 92 10.57 -16.52 8.76
C ALA A 92 10.69 -16.68 10.29
N ALA A 93 10.26 -17.80 10.87
CA ALA A 93 10.31 -18.03 12.32
C ALA A 93 11.72 -17.87 12.93
N PRO A 94 12.82 -18.37 12.31
CA PRO A 94 14.17 -18.16 12.83
C PRO A 94 14.59 -16.68 12.87
N ALA A 95 14.18 -15.89 11.87
CA ALA A 95 14.45 -14.45 11.85
C ALA A 95 13.71 -13.73 12.99
N MET A 96 12.43 -14.07 13.21
CA MET A 96 11.64 -13.46 14.27
C MET A 96 12.11 -13.87 15.68
N ALA A 97 12.54 -15.12 15.86
CA ALA A 97 12.96 -15.64 17.16
C ALA A 97 14.41 -15.30 17.53
N LEU A 98 15.32 -15.29 16.54
CA LEU A 98 16.76 -15.23 16.77
C LEU A 98 17.46 -14.09 16.02
N GLY A 99 16.75 -13.32 15.19
CA GLY A 99 17.34 -12.29 14.33
C GLY A 99 18.27 -12.85 13.25
N LYS A 100 18.12 -14.13 12.89
CA LYS A 100 18.92 -14.78 11.85
C LYS A 100 18.43 -14.44 10.46
N ASP A 101 19.35 -14.36 9.52
CA ASP A 101 19.02 -14.16 8.11
C ASP A 101 18.36 -15.41 7.53
N VAL A 102 17.26 -15.19 6.79
CA VAL A 102 16.46 -16.20 6.13
C VAL A 102 16.32 -15.82 4.67
N GLU A 103 16.61 -16.77 3.79
CA GLU A 103 16.36 -16.67 2.36
C GLU A 103 15.52 -17.85 1.89
N VAL A 104 14.42 -17.58 1.18
CA VAL A 104 13.51 -18.63 0.69
C VAL A 104 12.89 -18.25 -0.65
N GLU A 105 12.66 -19.25 -1.50
CA GLU A 105 11.91 -19.11 -2.75
C GLU A 105 10.55 -19.82 -2.65
N LEU A 106 9.47 -19.15 -3.05
CA LEU A 106 8.09 -19.66 -2.97
C LEU A 106 7.32 -19.41 -4.29
N PRO A 107 6.43 -20.33 -4.71
CA PRO A 107 5.47 -20.04 -5.77
C PRO A 107 4.42 -19.04 -5.28
N ILE A 108 3.82 -18.28 -6.21
CA ILE A 108 2.67 -17.41 -5.91
C ILE A 108 1.66 -17.40 -7.05
N ALA A 109 0.37 -17.38 -6.69
CA ALA A 109 -0.73 -17.26 -7.63
C ALA A 109 -1.63 -16.06 -7.29
N ASN A 110 -2.47 -15.64 -8.24
CA ASN A 110 -3.31 -14.44 -8.08
C ASN A 110 -4.35 -14.59 -6.95
N THR A 111 -4.61 -15.83 -6.53
CA THR A 111 -5.45 -16.18 -5.38
C THR A 111 -4.76 -15.94 -4.04
N ASP A 112 -3.42 -15.88 -4.00
CA ASP A 112 -2.62 -15.53 -2.84
C ASP A 112 -2.62 -14.02 -2.63
N ARG A 113 -3.61 -13.56 -1.86
CA ARG A 113 -3.82 -12.15 -1.55
C ARG A 113 -3.20 -11.79 -0.21
N ALA A 114 -2.77 -10.53 -0.09
CA ALA A 114 -2.18 -9.96 1.12
C ALA A 114 -0.96 -10.72 1.68
N VAL A 115 -0.22 -11.42 0.81
CA VAL A 115 1.02 -12.11 1.20
C VAL A 115 1.99 -11.09 1.81
N GLY A 116 2.46 -11.38 3.02
CA GLY A 116 3.33 -10.51 3.81
C GLY A 116 2.60 -9.78 4.94
N ALA A 117 1.28 -9.61 4.89
CA ALA A 117 0.54 -8.89 5.93
C ALA A 117 0.56 -9.63 7.27
N THR A 118 0.43 -10.97 7.27
CA THR A 118 0.51 -11.76 8.51
C THR A 118 1.94 -11.79 9.05
N LEU A 119 2.95 -11.86 8.16
CA LEU A 119 4.36 -11.72 8.56
C LEU A 119 4.61 -10.36 9.20
N ALA A 120 4.12 -9.27 8.60
CA ALA A 120 4.25 -7.93 9.15
C ALA A 120 3.64 -7.82 10.55
N PHE A 121 2.44 -8.37 10.75
CA PHE A 121 1.81 -8.45 12.06
C PHE A 121 2.65 -9.24 13.07
N ALA A 122 3.17 -10.42 12.68
CA ALA A 122 3.98 -11.24 13.56
C ALA A 122 5.28 -10.53 13.97
N ILE A 123 5.96 -9.89 13.03
CA ILE A 123 7.16 -9.08 13.30
C ILE A 123 6.81 -7.91 14.21
N ALA A 124 5.77 -7.13 13.90
CA ALA A 124 5.37 -5.98 14.71
C ALA A 124 5.01 -6.38 16.15
N ARG A 125 4.41 -7.55 16.38
CA ARG A 125 4.13 -8.06 17.72
C ARG A 125 5.38 -8.41 18.51
N CYS A 126 6.43 -8.87 17.85
CA CYS A 126 7.66 -9.32 18.49
C CYS A 126 8.72 -8.20 18.60
N TRP A 127 8.76 -7.30 17.61
CA TRP A 127 9.82 -6.31 17.43
C TRP A 127 9.31 -4.87 17.40
N GLY A 128 8.00 -4.62 17.35
CA GLY A 128 7.43 -3.29 17.21
C GLY A 128 7.80 -2.63 15.87
N ASP A 129 7.70 -1.30 15.82
CA ASP A 129 7.91 -0.53 14.58
C ASP A 129 9.36 -0.52 14.09
N ARG A 130 10.34 -0.85 14.95
CA ARG A 130 11.75 -0.96 14.52
C ARG A 130 11.97 -2.10 13.52
N GLY A 131 11.08 -3.09 13.47
CA GLY A 131 11.21 -4.25 12.62
C GLY A 131 12.41 -5.15 12.95
N LEU A 132 12.79 -5.97 11.98
CA LEU A 132 13.96 -6.85 12.06
C LEU A 132 15.23 -6.09 11.66
N PRO A 133 16.42 -6.59 12.03
CA PRO A 133 17.67 -6.13 11.44
C PRO A 133 17.62 -6.13 9.91
N LYS A 134 18.35 -5.20 9.29
CA LYS A 134 18.41 -5.08 7.83
C LYS A 134 18.92 -6.38 7.22
N GLY A 135 18.16 -6.94 6.27
CA GLY A 135 18.54 -8.16 5.54
C GLY A 135 18.08 -9.47 6.17
N SER A 136 17.34 -9.43 7.29
CA SER A 136 16.96 -10.65 8.01
C SER A 136 16.01 -11.58 7.26
N VAL A 137 15.14 -11.08 6.38
CA VAL A 137 14.21 -11.94 5.64
C VAL A 137 14.18 -11.53 4.18
N HIS A 138 14.68 -12.39 3.31
CA HIS A 138 14.62 -12.26 1.86
C HIS A 138 13.74 -13.37 1.28
N VAL A 139 12.71 -12.98 0.53
CA VAL A 139 11.78 -13.95 -0.08
C VAL A 139 11.67 -13.68 -1.56
N THR A 140 11.98 -14.68 -2.36
CA THR A 140 11.75 -14.65 -3.79
C THR A 140 10.43 -15.37 -4.10
N PHE A 141 9.51 -14.67 -4.75
CA PHE A 141 8.25 -15.23 -5.23
C PHE A 141 8.31 -15.40 -6.75
N ARG A 142 7.77 -16.51 -7.25
CA ARG A 142 7.65 -16.78 -8.70
C ARG A 142 6.19 -17.00 -9.09
N GLY A 143 5.68 -16.18 -10.01
CA GLY A 143 4.29 -16.26 -10.48
C GLY A 143 3.57 -14.91 -10.50
N SER A 144 2.24 -14.95 -10.44
CA SER A 144 1.41 -13.74 -10.49
C SER A 144 0.83 -13.46 -9.10
N ALA A 145 1.25 -12.40 -8.42
CA ALA A 145 0.80 -12.10 -7.07
C ALA A 145 -0.63 -11.54 -7.03
N GLY A 146 -1.41 -11.98 -6.04
CA GLY A 146 -2.74 -11.43 -5.79
C GLY A 146 -2.71 -10.00 -5.25
N GLN A 147 -3.90 -9.45 -5.01
CA GLN A 147 -4.06 -8.09 -4.46
C GLN A 147 -3.33 -7.92 -3.12
N SER A 148 -2.79 -6.72 -2.88
CA SER A 148 -2.11 -6.33 -1.63
C SER A 148 -0.81 -7.10 -1.33
N PHE A 149 -0.08 -7.52 -2.36
CA PHE A 149 1.25 -8.14 -2.19
C PHE A 149 2.20 -7.21 -1.43
N GLY A 150 2.84 -7.72 -0.37
CA GLY A 150 3.77 -6.94 0.46
C GLY A 150 3.10 -5.81 1.26
N ALA A 151 1.80 -5.91 1.55
CA ALA A 151 1.13 -4.93 2.38
C ALA A 151 1.76 -4.84 3.78
N PHE A 152 1.99 -3.62 4.25
CA PHE A 152 2.56 -3.30 5.57
C PHE A 152 3.96 -3.85 5.84
N LEU A 153 4.72 -4.21 4.81
CA LEU A 153 6.00 -4.89 4.97
C LEU A 153 6.97 -4.05 5.85
N PRO A 154 7.49 -4.61 6.97
CA PRO A 154 8.28 -3.86 7.95
C PRO A 154 9.78 -3.85 7.59
N PRO A 155 10.60 -3.05 8.31
CA PRO A 155 12.06 -3.07 8.17
C PRO A 155 12.65 -4.47 8.35
N GLY A 156 13.72 -4.75 7.61
CA GLY A 156 14.44 -6.03 7.64
C GLY A 156 13.87 -7.11 6.74
N VAL A 157 12.76 -6.84 6.02
CA VAL A 157 12.14 -7.78 5.08
C VAL A 157 12.23 -7.25 3.65
N ARG A 158 12.67 -8.10 2.73
CA ARG A 158 12.67 -7.87 1.27
C ARG A 158 11.89 -8.94 0.56
N PHE A 159 10.95 -8.53 -0.29
CA PHE A 159 10.27 -9.40 -1.24
C PHE A 159 10.76 -9.11 -2.66
N THR A 160 11.14 -10.15 -3.38
CA THR A 160 11.45 -10.10 -4.81
C THR A 160 10.42 -10.93 -5.55
N LEU A 161 9.63 -10.31 -6.43
CA LEU A 161 8.68 -10.99 -7.29
C LEU A 161 9.24 -11.11 -8.70
N ILE A 162 9.38 -12.35 -9.18
CA ILE A 162 9.69 -12.70 -10.56
C ILE A 162 8.37 -13.07 -11.23
N GLY A 163 7.79 -12.12 -11.97
CA GLY A 163 6.47 -12.23 -12.57
C GLY A 163 5.75 -10.88 -12.56
N GLU A 164 4.50 -10.87 -12.09
CA GLU A 164 3.60 -9.72 -12.14
C GLU A 164 2.69 -9.68 -10.90
N ALA A 165 2.09 -8.52 -10.59
CA ALA A 165 1.20 -8.38 -9.44
C ALA A 165 -0.09 -7.62 -9.78
N ASN A 166 -1.16 -7.92 -9.02
CA ASN A 166 -2.41 -7.17 -9.07
C ASN A 166 -2.33 -5.85 -8.29
N ASP A 167 -3.48 -5.24 -7.98
CA ASP A 167 -3.57 -3.96 -7.28
C ASP A 167 -2.97 -3.97 -5.87
N TYR A 168 -2.66 -2.76 -5.37
CA TYR A 168 -2.29 -2.49 -3.99
C TYR A 168 -0.94 -3.05 -3.53
N VAL A 169 -0.01 -3.31 -4.46
CA VAL A 169 1.36 -3.70 -4.10
C VAL A 169 1.95 -2.67 -3.11
N GLY A 170 2.50 -3.16 -2.00
CA GLY A 170 3.09 -2.30 -0.97
C GLY A 170 2.08 -1.35 -0.30
N LYS A 171 0.78 -1.68 -0.26
CA LYS A 171 -0.21 -0.91 0.50
C LYS A 171 0.29 -0.71 1.94
N GLY A 172 0.37 0.55 2.36
CA GLY A 172 0.87 0.92 3.69
C GLY A 172 2.28 0.41 3.99
N LEU A 173 3.17 0.33 2.99
CA LEU A 173 4.57 -0.10 3.18
C LEU A 173 5.22 0.68 4.33
N ALA A 174 5.89 -0.05 5.23
CA ALA A 174 6.30 0.43 6.55
C ALA A 174 7.79 0.26 6.86
N GLY A 175 8.63 0.05 5.85
CA GLY A 175 10.08 -0.01 5.98
C GLY A 175 10.74 -1.14 5.18
N GLY A 176 9.95 -2.11 4.73
CA GLY A 176 10.42 -3.22 3.91
C GLY A 176 10.77 -2.80 2.48
N GLU A 177 11.37 -3.72 1.73
CA GLU A 177 11.71 -3.53 0.32
C GLU A 177 10.93 -4.49 -0.57
N ILE A 178 10.37 -3.98 -1.67
CA ILE A 178 9.67 -4.78 -2.67
C ILE A 178 10.34 -4.56 -4.02
N VAL A 179 10.76 -5.65 -4.64
CA VAL A 179 11.33 -5.67 -6.00
C VAL A 179 10.40 -6.48 -6.88
N VAL A 180 10.01 -5.94 -8.03
CA VAL A 180 9.18 -6.64 -9.02
C VAL A 180 9.89 -6.61 -10.37
N ARG A 181 10.14 -7.78 -10.95
CA ARG A 181 10.75 -7.91 -12.27
C ARG A 181 10.01 -8.97 -13.10
N PRO A 182 10.02 -8.85 -14.44
CA PRO A 182 9.29 -9.77 -15.31
C PRO A 182 9.72 -11.23 -15.13
N PHE A 183 8.94 -12.14 -15.70
CA PHE A 183 9.33 -13.55 -15.81
C PHE A 183 10.69 -13.71 -16.51
N ASP A 184 11.48 -14.70 -16.07
CA ASP A 184 12.75 -15.02 -16.72
C ASP A 184 12.54 -15.34 -18.20
N GLY A 185 13.43 -14.84 -19.07
CA GLY A 185 13.32 -15.03 -20.52
C GLY A 185 12.24 -14.20 -21.22
N THR A 186 11.66 -13.20 -20.53
CA THR A 186 10.78 -12.19 -21.14
C THR A 186 11.40 -11.59 -22.41
N ARG A 187 10.65 -11.60 -23.51
CA ARG A 187 11.09 -11.10 -24.84
C ARG A 187 10.52 -9.74 -25.23
N TYR A 188 9.53 -9.23 -24.49
CA TYR A 188 8.97 -7.90 -24.68
C TYR A 188 9.77 -6.86 -23.90
N ALA A 189 9.62 -5.59 -24.25
CA ALA A 189 10.29 -4.48 -23.56
C ALA A 189 9.53 -4.14 -22.26
N PRO A 190 10.07 -4.39 -21.05
CA PRO A 190 9.30 -4.29 -19.81
C PRO A 190 8.66 -2.91 -19.59
N HIS A 191 9.36 -1.83 -19.93
CA HIS A 191 8.88 -0.45 -19.80
C HIS A 191 7.62 -0.12 -20.62
N GLU A 192 7.24 -0.94 -21.59
CA GLU A 192 6.01 -0.74 -22.38
C GLU A 192 4.80 -1.45 -21.78
N HIS A 193 5.02 -2.39 -20.84
CA HIS A 193 4.00 -3.30 -20.33
C HIS A 193 3.71 -3.09 -18.84
N VAL A 194 2.47 -3.37 -18.44
CA VAL A 194 2.05 -3.32 -17.03
C VAL A 194 2.61 -4.53 -16.29
N ILE A 195 3.25 -4.30 -15.15
CA ILE A 195 3.78 -5.34 -14.26
C ILE A 195 3.08 -5.34 -12.89
N MET A 196 2.42 -4.23 -12.54
CA MET A 196 1.63 -4.10 -11.31
C MET A 196 0.35 -3.28 -11.56
N GLY A 197 -0.70 -3.61 -10.81
CA GLY A 197 -2.00 -2.94 -10.92
C GLY A 197 -2.05 -1.51 -10.33
N ASN A 198 -3.23 -1.15 -9.84
CA ASN A 198 -3.57 0.19 -9.40
C ASN A 198 -3.25 0.42 -7.91
N THR A 199 -3.22 1.70 -7.51
CA THR A 199 -3.19 2.13 -6.10
C THR A 199 -2.02 1.50 -5.31
N VAL A 200 -0.90 1.32 -6.01
CA VAL A 200 0.37 0.83 -5.47
C VAL A 200 0.91 1.85 -4.47
N LEU A 201 1.47 1.37 -3.34
CA LEU A 201 1.99 2.20 -2.24
C LEU A 201 0.95 3.10 -1.55
N TYR A 202 -0.32 2.71 -1.58
CA TYR A 202 -1.38 3.50 -0.94
C TYR A 202 -1.05 3.79 0.54
N GLY A 203 -0.84 5.08 0.83
CA GLY A 203 -0.59 5.56 2.20
C GLY A 203 0.78 5.18 2.79
N ALA A 204 1.76 4.76 2.00
CA ALA A 204 3.03 4.23 2.52
C ALA A 204 3.81 5.25 3.39
N THR A 205 4.40 4.83 4.51
CA THR A 205 5.17 5.71 5.44
C THR A 205 6.60 5.18 5.71
N GLY A 206 7.16 4.36 4.82
CA GLY A 206 8.61 4.12 4.74
C GLY A 206 8.97 2.81 4.03
N GLY A 207 10.20 2.66 3.56
CA GLY A 207 10.65 1.50 2.78
C GLY A 207 10.87 1.83 1.31
N ALA A 208 11.08 0.81 0.48
CA ALA A 208 11.42 0.99 -0.93
C ALA A 208 10.69 0.03 -1.87
N LEU A 209 10.34 0.51 -3.07
CA LEU A 209 9.75 -0.29 -4.14
C LEU A 209 10.49 -0.07 -5.46
N PHE A 210 10.85 -1.14 -6.16
CA PHE A 210 11.51 -1.11 -7.46
C PHE A 210 10.80 -2.05 -8.43
N ALA A 211 10.25 -1.52 -9.53
CA ALA A 211 9.48 -2.32 -10.48
C ALA A 211 9.95 -2.12 -11.93
N CYS A 212 10.42 -3.19 -12.57
CA CYS A 212 10.82 -3.20 -13.97
C CYS A 212 9.60 -3.41 -14.87
N GLY A 213 8.84 -2.34 -15.05
CA GLY A 213 7.64 -2.28 -15.87
C GLY A 213 6.72 -1.16 -15.40
N ARG A 214 5.53 -1.06 -15.99
CA ARG A 214 4.56 0.00 -15.69
C ARG A 214 3.63 -0.38 -14.53
N ALA A 215 3.25 0.59 -13.73
CA ALA A 215 2.13 0.49 -12.79
C ALA A 215 0.83 1.00 -13.42
N GLY A 216 -0.31 0.60 -12.86
CA GLY A 216 -1.62 1.14 -13.21
C GLY A 216 -1.85 2.57 -12.70
N GLU A 217 -3.12 2.90 -12.49
CA GLU A 217 -3.57 4.21 -12.01
C GLU A 217 -3.29 4.41 -10.52
N ARG A 218 -3.25 5.68 -10.08
CA ARG A 218 -3.07 6.07 -8.68
C ARG A 218 -1.81 5.49 -8.04
N PHE A 219 -0.76 5.35 -8.83
CA PHE A 219 0.55 4.93 -8.33
C PHE A 219 1.04 5.92 -7.27
N ALA A 220 1.49 5.41 -6.11
CA ALA A 220 1.96 6.20 -4.97
C ALA A 220 0.93 7.19 -4.39
N VAL A 221 -0.36 6.88 -4.50
CA VAL A 221 -1.42 7.70 -3.90
C VAL A 221 -1.26 7.77 -2.38
N ARG A 222 -1.25 8.98 -1.83
CA ARG A 222 -0.99 9.26 -0.41
C ARG A 222 0.37 8.73 0.11
N ASN A 223 1.34 8.51 -0.76
CA ASN A 223 2.70 8.17 -0.30
C ASN A 223 3.21 9.28 0.64
N SER A 224 3.73 8.86 1.78
CA SER A 224 4.12 9.71 2.91
C SER A 224 5.55 9.43 3.39
N GLY A 225 6.32 8.59 2.69
CA GLY A 225 7.72 8.33 3.07
C GLY A 225 8.46 7.23 2.30
N CYS A 226 7.82 6.57 1.33
CA CYS A 226 8.46 5.49 0.57
C CYS A 226 9.26 6.03 -0.63
N LEU A 227 10.40 5.37 -0.91
CA LEU A 227 11.15 5.50 -2.17
C LEU A 227 10.56 4.53 -3.21
N ALA A 228 10.20 5.01 -4.40
CA ALA A 228 9.67 4.15 -5.45
C ALA A 228 10.31 4.42 -6.81
N VAL A 229 10.63 3.37 -7.57
CA VAL A 229 11.05 3.45 -8.97
C VAL A 229 10.20 2.54 -9.84
N VAL A 230 9.62 3.08 -10.90
CA VAL A 230 8.76 2.37 -11.86
C VAL A 230 9.05 2.86 -13.28
N GLU A 231 8.76 2.07 -14.30
CA GLU A 231 9.08 2.40 -15.72
C GLU A 231 7.92 3.07 -16.48
N GLY A 232 6.86 3.44 -15.76
CA GLY A 232 5.73 4.19 -16.28
C GLY A 232 4.49 4.00 -15.40
N THR A 233 3.48 4.84 -15.58
CA THR A 233 2.25 4.79 -14.78
C THR A 233 1.00 5.06 -15.63
N GLY A 234 -0.17 4.74 -15.07
CA GLY A 234 -1.45 5.28 -15.52
C GLY A 234 -1.70 6.69 -14.97
N ASP A 235 -2.98 7.07 -14.91
CA ASP A 235 -3.46 8.36 -14.42
C ASP A 235 -3.25 8.52 -12.91
N HIS A 236 -3.26 9.78 -12.43
CA HIS A 236 -3.24 10.13 -11.01
C HIS A 236 -1.99 9.67 -10.24
N ALA A 237 -0.84 9.57 -10.92
CA ALA A 237 0.41 9.27 -10.24
C ALA A 237 0.73 10.33 -9.17
N CYS A 238 1.13 9.88 -7.98
CA CYS A 238 1.44 10.70 -6.80
C CYS A 238 0.28 11.59 -6.30
N GLU A 239 -0.96 11.19 -6.55
CA GLU A 239 -2.14 11.88 -6.02
C GLU A 239 -2.10 11.92 -4.47
N TYR A 240 -2.31 13.10 -3.88
CA TYR A 240 -2.27 13.33 -2.43
C TYR A 240 -0.96 12.92 -1.73
N MET A 241 0.16 12.82 -2.47
CA MET A 241 1.47 12.50 -1.88
C MET A 241 1.93 13.61 -0.91
N THR A 242 2.40 13.20 0.26
CA THR A 242 2.82 14.07 1.38
C THR A 242 4.27 13.83 1.80
N GLY A 243 4.96 12.84 1.24
CA GLY A 243 6.35 12.54 1.55
C GLY A 243 6.92 11.38 0.73
N GLY A 244 8.24 11.19 0.80
CA GLY A 244 8.95 10.15 0.03
C GLY A 244 9.51 10.67 -1.31
N THR A 245 10.08 9.75 -2.08
CA THR A 245 10.69 10.04 -3.39
C THR A 245 10.17 9.06 -4.42
N VAL A 246 9.63 9.55 -5.53
CA VAL A 246 9.12 8.72 -6.62
C VAL A 246 9.87 9.03 -7.90
N VAL A 247 10.32 7.99 -8.60
CA VAL A 247 11.00 8.08 -9.89
C VAL A 247 10.23 7.27 -10.93
N ILE A 248 9.84 7.92 -12.03
CA ILE A 248 9.13 7.31 -13.14
C ILE A 248 10.02 7.36 -14.38
N LEU A 249 10.51 6.21 -14.84
CA LEU A 249 11.46 6.06 -15.96
C LEU A 249 10.77 5.94 -17.33
N GLY A 250 9.58 6.52 -17.48
CA GLY A 250 8.78 6.42 -18.69
C GLY A 250 7.48 7.23 -18.62
N PRO A 251 6.49 6.93 -19.48
CA PRO A 251 5.30 7.74 -19.62
C PRO A 251 4.38 7.66 -18.40
N THR A 252 3.69 8.77 -18.13
CA THR A 252 2.63 8.89 -17.12
C THR A 252 1.27 9.10 -17.77
N GLY A 253 0.17 8.83 -17.05
CA GLY A 253 -1.16 9.27 -17.44
C GLY A 253 -1.44 10.74 -17.11
N TYR A 254 -2.72 11.12 -17.04
CA TYR A 254 -3.19 12.47 -16.71
C TYR A 254 -3.25 12.75 -15.21
N ASN A 255 -3.39 14.04 -14.87
CA ASN A 255 -3.64 14.53 -13.51
C ASN A 255 -2.53 14.10 -12.51
N VAL A 256 -1.27 14.10 -12.97
CA VAL A 256 -0.09 13.78 -12.18
C VAL A 256 0.07 14.80 -11.05
N ALA A 257 0.42 14.32 -9.86
CA ALA A 257 0.68 15.11 -8.66
C ALA A 257 -0.51 15.96 -8.15
N ALA A 258 -1.75 15.59 -8.52
CA ALA A 258 -2.95 16.24 -8.00
C ALA A 258 -3.01 16.13 -6.47
N GLY A 259 -3.19 17.26 -5.78
CA GLY A 259 -3.21 17.27 -4.31
C GLY A 259 -1.87 16.93 -3.64
N MET A 260 -0.76 16.83 -4.38
CA MET A 260 0.56 16.55 -3.82
C MET A 260 1.05 17.76 -3.01
N THR A 261 1.23 17.56 -1.71
CA THR A 261 1.63 18.60 -0.74
C THR A 261 3.00 18.35 -0.11
N GLY A 262 3.61 17.18 -0.34
CA GLY A 262 4.94 16.84 0.17
C GLY A 262 5.67 15.78 -0.66
N GLY A 263 6.97 15.65 -0.44
CA GLY A 263 7.83 14.71 -1.16
C GLY A 263 8.32 15.20 -2.51
N GLU A 264 8.91 14.29 -3.29
CA GLU A 264 9.58 14.61 -4.56
C GLU A 264 9.25 13.59 -5.63
N LEU A 265 8.98 14.07 -6.83
CA LEU A 265 8.69 13.26 -8.00
C LEU A 265 9.66 13.61 -9.14
N PHE A 266 10.34 12.61 -9.69
CA PHE A 266 11.17 12.73 -10.89
C PHE A 266 10.55 11.91 -12.01
N VAL A 267 10.31 12.53 -13.16
CA VAL A 267 9.71 11.85 -14.31
C VAL A 267 10.61 12.03 -15.52
N LEU A 268 10.91 10.93 -16.21
CA LEU A 268 11.58 10.96 -17.51
C LEU A 268 10.56 11.34 -18.59
N ASP A 269 10.64 12.58 -19.10
CA ASP A 269 9.78 13.06 -20.19
C ASP A 269 10.52 13.00 -21.52
N GLU A 270 10.37 11.89 -22.24
CA GLU A 270 11.04 11.69 -23.52
C GLU A 270 10.32 12.37 -24.69
N THR A 271 9.03 12.70 -24.53
CA THR A 271 8.18 13.23 -25.61
C THR A 271 7.76 14.68 -25.40
N GLY A 272 8.12 15.30 -24.27
CA GLY A 272 7.79 16.71 -23.96
C GLY A 272 6.32 16.93 -23.60
N VAL A 273 5.58 15.88 -23.21
CA VAL A 273 4.13 15.94 -22.99
C VAL A 273 3.77 16.06 -21.51
N LEU A 274 4.72 15.84 -20.60
CA LEU A 274 4.48 15.83 -19.17
C LEU A 274 3.89 17.15 -18.64
N PRO A 275 4.32 18.35 -19.10
CA PRO A 275 3.74 19.61 -18.61
C PRO A 275 2.21 19.69 -18.77
N GLY A 276 1.65 19.10 -19.83
CA GLY A 276 0.19 19.04 -20.06
C GLY A 276 -0.53 17.95 -19.26
N ARG A 277 0.20 17.07 -18.57
CA ARG A 277 -0.34 15.98 -17.74
C ARG A 277 -0.26 16.26 -16.24
N ILE A 278 0.53 17.24 -15.82
CA ILE A 278 0.68 17.64 -14.42
C ILE A 278 -0.49 18.51 -13.99
N ASN A 279 -1.08 18.20 -12.84
CA ASN A 279 -1.95 19.11 -12.13
C ASN A 279 -1.11 20.12 -11.34
N ALA A 280 -0.96 21.33 -11.89
CA ALA A 280 -0.10 22.37 -11.34
C ALA A 280 -0.73 23.21 -10.21
N GLU A 281 -1.87 22.80 -9.64
CA GLU A 281 -2.55 23.56 -8.58
C GLU A 281 -1.62 23.75 -7.37
N LEU A 282 -1.03 22.67 -6.86
CA LEU A 282 -0.19 22.69 -5.65
C LEU A 282 1.29 22.44 -5.91
N VAL A 283 1.69 22.10 -7.13
CA VAL A 283 3.09 21.78 -7.47
C VAL A 283 3.69 22.76 -8.48
N SER A 284 5.01 22.90 -8.44
CA SER A 284 5.83 23.45 -9.51
C SER A 284 6.68 22.33 -10.11
N PHE A 285 7.11 22.50 -11.36
CA PHE A 285 7.97 21.56 -12.04
C PHE A 285 9.04 22.26 -12.88
N GLY A 286 10.17 21.59 -13.10
CA GLY A 286 11.32 22.16 -13.79
C GLY A 286 12.46 21.16 -13.98
N PRO A 287 13.63 21.63 -14.47
CA PRO A 287 14.80 20.77 -14.65
C PRO A 287 15.31 20.23 -13.31
N VAL A 288 15.97 19.08 -13.35
CA VAL A 288 16.66 18.50 -12.20
C VAL A 288 17.98 19.25 -11.96
N ASP A 289 18.22 19.69 -10.72
CA ASP A 289 19.47 20.35 -10.35
C ASP A 289 20.62 19.34 -10.15
N GLU A 290 21.83 19.83 -9.90
CA GLU A 290 23.01 18.96 -9.77
C GLU A 290 22.95 18.03 -8.55
N VAL A 291 22.39 18.50 -7.43
CA VAL A 291 22.31 17.74 -6.18
C VAL A 291 21.32 16.60 -6.35
N ASP A 292 20.14 16.90 -6.88
CA ASP A 292 19.14 15.91 -7.24
C ASP A 292 19.65 14.96 -8.31
N GLY A 293 20.40 15.45 -9.29
CA GLY A 293 20.96 14.62 -10.37
C GLY A 293 21.89 13.53 -9.85
N LYS A 294 22.67 13.80 -8.80
CA LYS A 294 23.52 12.80 -8.14
C LYS A 294 22.69 11.77 -7.36
N ARG A 295 21.66 12.23 -6.63
CA ARG A 295 20.78 11.33 -5.88
C ARG A 295 19.94 10.45 -6.80
N LEU A 296 19.43 11.02 -7.88
CA LEU A 296 18.66 10.33 -8.89
C LEU A 296 19.51 9.27 -9.61
N LEU A 297 20.79 9.55 -9.89
CA LEU A 297 21.74 8.56 -10.42
C LEU A 297 21.81 7.32 -9.51
N ALA A 298 22.02 7.52 -8.21
CA ALA A 298 22.11 6.43 -7.24
C ALA A 298 20.79 5.63 -7.14
N ILE A 299 19.64 6.29 -7.21
CA ILE A 299 18.32 5.63 -7.20
C ILE A 299 18.15 4.77 -8.46
N VAL A 300 18.53 5.27 -9.63
CA VAL A 300 18.44 4.54 -10.91
C VAL A 300 19.44 3.39 -10.98
N GLN A 301 20.65 3.56 -10.44
CA GLN A 301 21.64 2.48 -10.29
C GLN A 301 21.10 1.34 -9.43
N ARG A 302 20.55 1.65 -8.24
CA ARG A 302 19.93 0.65 -7.38
C ARG A 302 18.75 -0.05 -8.04
N HIS A 303 17.93 0.69 -8.78
CA HIS A 303 16.85 0.09 -9.55
C HIS A 303 17.38 -0.91 -10.58
N TYR A 304 18.44 -0.57 -11.31
CA TYR A 304 19.11 -1.48 -12.25
C TYR A 304 19.67 -2.72 -11.54
N GLU A 305 20.39 -2.55 -10.44
CA GLU A 305 20.98 -3.64 -9.66
C GLU A 305 19.94 -4.65 -9.16
N LEU A 306 18.81 -4.15 -8.65
CA LEU A 306 17.76 -5.01 -8.09
C LEU A 306 16.88 -5.67 -9.15
N THR A 307 16.63 -4.99 -10.27
CA THR A 307 15.63 -5.43 -11.26
C THR A 307 16.21 -5.98 -12.56
N GLY A 308 17.46 -5.63 -12.88
CA GLY A 308 18.05 -5.89 -14.19
C GLY A 308 17.46 -5.04 -15.32
N SER A 309 16.78 -3.93 -15.00
CA SER A 309 16.04 -3.09 -15.96
C SER A 309 16.86 -2.69 -17.20
N PRO A 310 16.44 -3.09 -18.41
CA PRO A 310 17.07 -2.64 -19.65
C PRO A 310 16.95 -1.13 -19.86
N LYS A 311 15.83 -0.52 -19.43
CA LYS A 311 15.59 0.92 -19.51
C LYS A 311 16.56 1.68 -18.62
N ALA A 312 16.71 1.27 -17.36
CA ALA A 312 17.66 1.87 -16.43
C ALA A 312 19.09 1.75 -16.95
N ARG A 313 19.48 0.57 -17.46
CA ARG A 313 20.80 0.37 -18.09
C ARG A 313 21.06 1.35 -19.23
N ALA A 314 20.08 1.57 -20.11
CA ALA A 314 20.21 2.50 -21.22
C ALA A 314 20.35 3.95 -20.74
N LEU A 315 19.63 4.35 -19.70
CA LEU A 315 19.77 5.69 -19.11
C LEU A 315 21.14 5.91 -18.44
N LEU A 316 21.67 4.87 -17.79
CA LEU A 316 22.96 4.92 -17.10
C LEU A 316 24.15 4.98 -18.08
N ALA A 317 24.00 4.48 -19.32
CA ALA A 317 25.04 4.52 -20.34
C ALA A 317 25.42 5.94 -20.78
N ASP A 318 24.46 6.87 -20.81
CA ASP A 318 24.71 8.31 -20.98
C ASP A 318 23.83 9.10 -20.00
N TRP A 319 24.24 9.06 -18.74
CA TRP A 319 23.49 9.70 -17.66
C TRP A 319 23.33 11.21 -17.86
N ARG A 320 24.35 11.89 -18.39
CA ARG A 320 24.31 13.34 -18.57
C ARG A 320 23.25 13.73 -19.61
N ALA A 321 23.08 12.95 -20.67
CA ALA A 321 22.00 13.15 -21.63
C ALA A 321 20.64 12.74 -21.08
N ALA A 322 20.58 11.63 -20.33
CA ALA A 322 19.35 11.20 -19.67
C ALA A 322 18.81 12.24 -18.68
N LEU A 323 19.67 12.80 -17.83
CA LEU A 323 19.31 13.77 -16.80
C LEU A 323 18.61 15.02 -17.36
N ARG A 324 18.99 15.47 -18.56
CA ARG A 324 18.35 16.63 -19.23
C ARG A 324 16.88 16.40 -19.61
N ARG A 325 16.45 15.14 -19.67
CA ARG A 325 15.07 14.74 -19.99
C ARG A 325 14.23 14.46 -18.74
N PHE A 326 14.83 14.51 -17.56
CA PHE A 326 14.08 14.41 -16.33
C PHE A 326 13.47 15.76 -15.95
N VAL A 327 12.24 15.70 -15.46
CA VAL A 327 11.52 16.81 -14.85
C VAL A 327 11.33 16.51 -13.38
N ALA A 328 11.76 17.43 -12.52
CA ALA A 328 11.46 17.41 -11.10
C ALA A 328 10.11 18.09 -10.86
N VAL A 329 9.23 17.46 -10.07
CA VAL A 329 7.93 17.96 -9.65
C VAL A 329 7.89 18.02 -8.12
N ARG A 330 7.54 19.19 -7.58
CA ARG A 330 7.57 19.46 -6.12
C ARG A 330 6.40 20.33 -5.69
N PRO A 331 5.93 20.21 -4.43
CA PRO A 331 4.96 21.15 -3.88
C PRO A 331 5.48 22.59 -3.90
N LYS A 332 4.61 23.54 -4.19
CA LYS A 332 4.93 24.97 -4.14
C LYS A 332 5.35 25.35 -2.72
N GLY A 333 6.47 26.07 -2.59
CA GLY A 333 7.03 26.45 -1.30
C GLY A 333 7.88 25.36 -0.61
N ALA A 334 7.99 24.16 -1.20
CA ALA A 334 8.98 23.18 -0.75
C ALA A 334 10.39 23.72 -1.01
N LYS A 335 11.26 23.63 0.00
CA LYS A 335 12.70 23.83 -0.19
C LYS A 335 13.27 22.62 -0.94
N PRO A 336 14.28 22.81 -1.82
CA PRO A 336 15.04 21.69 -2.36
C PRO A 336 15.52 20.78 -1.24
N ALA A 337 15.45 19.47 -1.43
CA ALA A 337 15.86 18.52 -0.39
C ALA A 337 17.33 18.74 -0.04
N GLN A 338 17.62 18.84 1.27
CA GLN A 338 18.97 18.62 1.76
C GLN A 338 19.29 17.12 1.62
N SER A 339 20.56 16.78 1.39
CA SER A 339 21.05 15.42 1.13
C SER A 339 20.27 14.35 1.89
N VAL A 340 19.49 13.53 1.17
CA VAL A 340 18.93 12.31 1.73
C VAL A 340 20.11 11.38 1.96
N ASP A 341 20.29 10.95 3.19
CA ASP A 341 21.21 9.88 3.50
C ASP A 341 20.73 8.60 2.80
N LEU A 342 21.38 8.26 1.68
CA LEU A 342 21.18 7.00 0.96
C LEU A 342 21.78 5.82 1.75
N SER A 343 22.27 6.05 2.97
CA SER A 343 22.68 5.01 3.90
C SER A 343 21.47 4.22 4.46
N LEU A 344 20.96 3.35 3.59
CA LEU A 344 21.10 1.95 3.92
C LEU A 344 22.60 1.61 3.73
N GLN A 345 23.46 1.95 4.70
CA GLN A 345 24.94 1.89 4.61
C GLN A 345 25.44 0.72 3.75
N GLY A 346 26.26 1.04 2.74
CA GLY A 346 26.84 0.08 1.81
C GLY A 346 27.29 0.66 0.47
N VAL A 347 28.02 1.80 0.46
CA VAL A 347 28.73 2.26 -0.76
C VAL A 347 30.14 2.84 -0.45
N GLU A 348 30.64 2.82 0.80
CA GLU A 348 31.96 3.42 1.11
C GLU A 348 33.14 2.44 1.29
N GLU A 349 33.00 1.13 1.11
CA GLU A 349 34.11 0.19 1.29
C GLU A 349 34.71 -0.43 0.02
N MET A 350 34.50 0.17 -1.16
CA MET A 350 35.11 -0.34 -2.41
C MET A 350 35.94 0.68 -3.19
N SER A 351 36.32 1.80 -2.56
CA SER A 351 37.32 2.75 -3.10
C SER A 351 38.66 2.72 -2.35
N ARG A 352 38.88 1.74 -1.47
CA ARG A 352 40.14 1.56 -0.71
C ARG A 352 40.73 0.15 -0.74
N ALA A 353 40.35 -0.69 -1.70
CA ALA A 353 41.08 -1.92 -2.01
C ALA A 353 40.93 -2.27 -3.50
N GLY A 354 41.97 -2.00 -4.27
CA GLY A 354 42.08 -2.30 -5.70
C GLY A 354 42.57 -1.13 -6.51
#